data_AF-A0A2N0PE68-F1
#
_entry.id   AF-A0A2N0PE68-F1
#
_cell.length_a   1.000
_cell.length_b   1.000
_cell.length_c   1.000
_cell.angle_alpha   90.00
_cell.angle_beta   90.00
_cell.angle_gamma   90.00
#
_symmetry.space_group_name_H-M   'P 1'
#
loop_
_entity.id
_entity.type
_entity.pdbx_description
1 polymer ?
#
loop_
_entity_poly.entity_id
_entity_poly.type
_entity_poly.pdbx_seq_one_letter_code
_entity_poly.pdbx_strand_id
1 'polypeptide(L)'
;MLPTLTALQKRKPSLYPSDWLYSLRHSAPEDINHLWTCPYIIPDTSSRSIYHKLILSFHNACITSFSELASLSDHFLLEFSTLDCWDFSTPSPSCLWLTHGLFPVDLVQYLCKHFPKKKIFEVLTSHLSNLHEQLYWDIWMPRNVFFHLWLNSQNSDFANYHSSSSSLSPSSPLTTFSSSLATVSQDSWFSWISSSIIRGGS
;
A
#
# COMPACT_ATOMS: atom_id res chain seq x y z
N MET A 1 -8.58 8.10 0.54
CA MET A 1 -7.57 7.90 -0.53
C MET A 1 -6.21 8.09 0.08
N LEU A 2 -5.35 7.09 -0.10
CA LEU A 2 -3.95 7.13 0.32
C LEU A 2 -3.23 8.24 -0.47
N PRO A 3 -2.61 9.25 0.17
CA PRO A 3 -1.85 10.29 -0.52
C PRO A 3 -0.57 9.74 -1.15
N THR A 4 -0.67 9.14 -2.35
CA THR A 4 0.51 8.94 -3.20
C THR A 4 0.83 10.24 -3.95
N LEU A 5 2.08 10.41 -4.39
CA LEU A 5 2.44 11.61 -5.17
C LEU A 5 1.57 11.74 -6.42
N THR A 6 1.37 10.65 -7.16
CA THR A 6 0.52 10.63 -8.36
C THR A 6 -0.91 11.09 -8.06
N ALA A 7 -1.42 10.72 -6.90
CA ALA A 7 -2.73 11.10 -6.44
C ALA A 7 -2.83 12.60 -6.12
N LEU A 8 -1.77 13.18 -5.53
CA LEU A 8 -1.69 14.61 -5.25
C LEU A 8 -1.52 15.43 -6.52
N GLN A 9 -0.67 14.99 -7.46
CA GLN A 9 -0.49 15.57 -8.79
C GLN A 9 -1.82 15.63 -9.55
N LYS A 10 -2.63 14.57 -9.51
CA LYS A 10 -3.97 14.56 -10.13
C LYS A 10 -4.95 15.54 -9.47
N ARG A 11 -4.93 15.64 -8.14
CA ARG A 11 -5.90 16.46 -7.39
C ARG A 11 -5.59 17.94 -7.37
N LYS A 12 -4.30 18.30 -7.34
CA LYS A 12 -3.83 19.70 -7.26
C LYS A 12 -2.58 19.91 -8.15
N PRO A 13 -2.72 19.84 -9.50
CA PRO A 13 -1.57 19.93 -10.41
C PRO A 13 -0.75 21.22 -10.27
N SER A 14 -1.38 22.32 -9.86
CA SER A 14 -0.70 23.61 -9.64
C SER A 14 0.23 23.63 -8.43
N LEU A 15 0.03 22.72 -7.47
CA LEU A 15 0.82 22.61 -6.25
C LEU A 15 1.79 21.42 -6.26
N TYR A 16 1.53 20.44 -7.13
CA TYR A 16 2.34 19.24 -7.29
C TYR A 16 2.72 19.09 -8.76
N PRO A 17 3.89 19.62 -9.17
CA PRO A 17 4.41 19.51 -10.53
C PRO A 17 4.48 18.07 -11.03
N SER A 18 4.23 17.86 -12.32
CA SER A 18 4.21 16.52 -12.95
C SER A 18 5.58 15.87 -13.09
N ASP A 19 6.65 16.66 -13.03
CA ASP A 19 8.04 16.24 -13.10
C ASP A 19 8.60 15.80 -11.74
N TRP A 20 7.87 16.02 -10.64
CA TRP A 20 8.27 15.47 -9.34
C TRP A 20 8.22 13.94 -9.35
N LEU A 21 9.33 13.33 -8.94
CA LEU A 21 9.48 11.89 -8.78
C LEU A 21 9.82 11.59 -7.32
N TYR A 22 8.98 10.81 -6.65
CA TYR A 22 9.14 10.48 -5.24
C TYR A 22 9.69 9.06 -5.08
N SER A 23 10.99 8.98 -4.83
CA SER A 23 11.73 7.86 -4.23
C SER A 23 13.14 8.37 -3.91
N LEU A 24 13.89 7.67 -3.05
CA LEU A 24 15.31 8.01 -2.78
C LEU A 24 16.19 8.05 -4.05
N ARG A 25 15.69 7.53 -5.17
CA ARG A 25 16.37 7.44 -6.46
C ARG A 25 15.74 8.33 -7.53
N HIS A 26 14.66 9.06 -7.23
CA HIS A 26 13.88 9.89 -8.15
C HIS A 26 13.58 9.22 -9.50
N SER A 27 13.37 7.90 -9.51
CA SER A 27 13.40 7.12 -10.74
C SER A 27 12.02 6.85 -11.36
N ALA A 28 10.93 7.05 -10.60
CA ALA A 28 9.59 6.73 -11.05
C ALA A 28 8.52 7.54 -10.28
N PRO A 29 7.35 7.79 -10.90
CA PRO A 29 6.19 8.31 -10.20
C PRO A 29 5.70 7.29 -9.16
N GLU A 30 5.25 7.78 -8.01
CA GLU A 30 4.75 6.90 -6.95
C GLU A 30 3.24 6.68 -7.10
N ASP A 31 2.87 5.48 -7.54
CA ASP A 31 1.49 4.97 -7.49
C ASP A 31 1.29 3.93 -6.37
N ILE A 32 0.06 3.45 -6.25
CA ILE A 32 -0.31 2.50 -5.19
C ILE A 32 0.41 1.15 -5.31
N ASN A 33 0.74 0.69 -6.51
CA ASN A 33 1.43 -0.59 -6.72
C ASN A 33 2.94 -0.45 -6.51
N HIS A 34 3.50 0.69 -6.93
CA HIS A 34 4.89 1.05 -6.69
C HIS A 34 5.20 1.09 -5.19
N LEU A 35 4.24 1.50 -4.36
CA LEU A 35 4.37 1.50 -2.89
C LEU A 35 4.84 0.16 -2.31
N TRP A 36 4.25 -0.93 -2.81
CA TRP A 36 4.49 -2.28 -2.28
C TRP A 36 5.76 -2.91 -2.85
N THR A 37 6.17 -2.47 -4.04
CA THR A 37 7.17 -3.17 -4.86
C THR A 37 8.48 -2.41 -5.00
N CYS A 38 8.56 -1.15 -4.55
CA CYS A 38 9.76 -0.33 -4.69
C CYS A 38 10.71 -0.44 -3.49
N PRO A 39 11.92 -0.96 -3.67
CA PRO A 39 12.87 -1.17 -2.57
C PRO A 39 13.44 0.14 -1.97
N TYR A 40 13.10 1.30 -2.53
CA TYR A 40 13.73 2.59 -2.21
C TYR A 40 12.76 3.65 -1.66
N ILE A 41 11.53 3.26 -1.32
CA ILE A 41 10.53 4.17 -0.76
C ILE A 41 10.75 4.45 0.73
N ILE A 42 11.27 3.46 1.47
CA ILE A 42 11.59 3.57 2.89
C ILE A 42 13.12 3.53 3.02
N PRO A 43 13.76 4.55 3.62
CA PRO A 43 15.19 4.51 3.92
C PRO A 43 15.58 3.29 4.74
N ASP A 44 16.75 2.72 4.43
CA ASP A 44 17.37 1.60 5.14
C ASP A 44 16.53 0.31 5.21
N THR A 45 15.36 0.27 4.56
CA THR A 45 14.44 -0.87 4.58
C THR A 45 13.75 -1.06 3.23
N SER A 46 13.87 -2.26 2.65
CA SER A 46 13.23 -2.58 1.38
C SER A 46 11.75 -2.90 1.58
N SER A 47 10.87 -1.99 1.15
CA SER A 47 9.41 -2.22 1.17
C SER A 47 9.02 -3.49 0.41
N ARG A 48 9.69 -3.76 -0.72
CA ARG A 48 9.56 -5.00 -1.49
C ARG A 48 9.82 -6.24 -0.62
N SER A 49 10.91 -6.20 0.15
CA SER A 49 11.27 -7.33 1.01
C SER A 49 10.29 -7.54 2.15
N ILE A 50 9.71 -6.46 2.70
CA ILE A 50 8.61 -6.55 3.66
C ILE A 50 7.38 -7.16 2.98
N TYR A 51 6.97 -6.62 1.82
CA TYR A 51 5.83 -7.09 1.06
C TYR A 51 5.90 -8.59 0.77
N HIS A 52 7.05 -9.09 0.29
CA HIS A 52 7.26 -10.52 0.06
C HIS A 52 7.02 -11.36 1.31
N LYS A 53 7.53 -10.91 2.47
CA LYS A 53 7.33 -11.60 3.76
C LYS A 53 5.86 -11.62 4.16
N LEU A 54 5.14 -10.51 3.96
CA LEU A 54 3.73 -10.40 4.31
C LEU A 54 2.85 -11.29 3.43
N ILE A 55 3.07 -11.32 2.11
CA ILE A 55 2.34 -12.21 1.20
C ILE A 55 2.64 -13.68 1.50
N LEU A 56 3.91 -14.03 1.76
CA LEU A 56 4.28 -15.40 2.15
C LEU A 56 3.64 -15.81 3.48
N SER A 57 3.58 -14.90 4.46
CA SER A 57 2.89 -15.12 5.74
C SER A 57 1.40 -15.37 5.52
N PHE A 58 0.74 -14.55 4.70
CA PHE A 58 -0.67 -14.70 4.34
C PHE A 58 -0.95 -16.04 3.62
N HIS A 59 -0.10 -16.43 2.66
CA HIS A 59 -0.15 -17.73 1.98
C HIS A 59 -0.08 -18.89 2.98
N ASN A 60 0.91 -18.87 3.87
CA ASN A 60 1.11 -19.94 4.85
C ASN A 60 -0.04 -20.01 5.87
N ALA A 61 -0.55 -18.86 6.31
CA ALA A 61 -1.70 -18.79 7.21
C ALA A 61 -2.96 -19.40 6.58
N CYS A 62 -3.19 -19.16 5.28
CA CYS A 62 -4.27 -19.81 4.54
C CYS A 62 -4.11 -21.33 4.54
N ILE A 63 -2.91 -21.84 4.22
CA ILE A 63 -2.63 -23.30 4.24
C ILE A 63 -2.90 -23.89 5.63
N THR A 64 -2.41 -23.25 6.69
CA THR A 64 -2.64 -23.69 8.07
C THR A 64 -4.14 -23.80 8.37
N SER A 65 -4.91 -22.74 8.11
CA SER A 65 -6.35 -22.76 8.40
C SER A 65 -7.13 -23.75 7.53
N PHE A 66 -6.78 -23.93 6.26
CA PHE A 66 -7.43 -24.95 5.44
C PHE A 66 -7.07 -26.37 5.89
N SER A 67 -5.86 -26.58 6.42
CA SER A 67 -5.43 -27.87 7.01
C SER A 67 -6.20 -28.23 8.28
N GLU A 68 -6.61 -27.22 9.06
CA GLU A 68 -7.46 -27.42 10.24
C GLU A 68 -8.91 -27.81 9.85
N LEU A 69 -9.36 -27.41 8.66
CA LEU A 69 -10.70 -27.74 8.17
C LEU A 69 -10.78 -29.12 7.52
N ALA A 70 -9.71 -29.56 6.85
CA ALA A 70 -9.62 -30.88 6.22
C ALA A 70 -8.15 -31.28 5.99
N SER A 71 -7.90 -32.58 5.90
CA SER A 71 -6.59 -33.08 5.45
C SER A 71 -6.34 -32.66 4.00
N LEU A 72 -5.29 -31.87 3.79
CA LEU A 72 -4.85 -31.41 2.48
C LEU A 72 -3.93 -32.47 1.85
N SER A 73 -4.13 -32.76 0.57
CA SER A 73 -3.20 -33.61 -0.19
C SER A 73 -2.00 -32.80 -0.69
N ASP A 74 -0.89 -33.49 -0.99
CA ASP A 74 0.28 -32.85 -1.61
C ASP A 74 -0.07 -32.19 -2.96
N HIS A 75 -0.99 -32.82 -3.71
CA HIS A 75 -1.50 -32.26 -4.95
C HIS A 75 -2.25 -30.94 -4.71
N PHE A 76 -3.05 -30.86 -3.63
CA PHE A 76 -3.72 -29.61 -3.26
C PHE A 76 -2.70 -28.50 -2.97
N LEU A 77 -1.67 -28.81 -2.16
CA LEU A 77 -0.65 -27.83 -1.78
C LEU A 77 0.15 -27.33 -2.99
N LEU A 78 0.48 -28.25 -3.91
CA LEU A 78 1.17 -27.92 -5.15
C LEU A 78 0.33 -27.00 -6.03
N GLU A 79 -0.90 -27.40 -6.39
CA GLU A 79 -1.76 -26.57 -7.24
C GLU A 79 -2.08 -25.22 -6.59
N PHE A 80 -2.35 -25.22 -5.27
CA PHE A 80 -2.56 -23.99 -4.51
C PHE A 80 -1.36 -23.05 -4.63
N SER A 81 -0.13 -23.54 -4.39
CA SER A 81 1.08 -22.73 -4.44
C SER A 81 1.46 -22.25 -5.84
N THR A 82 0.95 -22.91 -6.89
CA THR A 82 1.17 -22.51 -8.29
C THR A 82 0.21 -21.43 -8.80
N LEU A 83 -0.80 -21.05 -8.02
CA LEU A 83 -1.71 -19.98 -8.42
C LEU A 83 -0.97 -18.65 -8.61
N ASP A 84 -1.32 -17.93 -9.68
CA ASP A 84 -0.70 -16.65 -10.07
C ASP A 84 -0.70 -15.60 -8.95
N CYS A 85 -1.70 -15.63 -8.05
CA CYS A 85 -1.78 -14.70 -6.93
C CYS A 85 -0.64 -14.84 -5.91
N TRP A 86 0.14 -15.92 -5.97
CA TRP A 86 1.31 -16.16 -5.13
C TRP A 86 2.63 -15.80 -5.81
N ASP A 87 2.65 -15.37 -7.07
CA ASP A 87 3.85 -14.77 -7.65
C ASP A 87 4.02 -13.35 -7.11
N PHE A 88 4.74 -13.22 -6.01
CA PHE A 88 5.08 -11.95 -5.39
C PHE A 88 6.53 -11.50 -5.66
N SER A 89 7.33 -12.27 -6.42
CA SER A 89 8.70 -11.86 -6.78
C SER A 89 8.69 -10.73 -7.80
N THR A 90 7.80 -10.87 -8.78
CA THR A 90 7.35 -9.84 -9.71
C THR A 90 5.84 -9.82 -9.65
N PRO A 91 5.24 -9.09 -8.68
CA PRO A 91 3.83 -9.23 -8.34
C PRO A 91 2.92 -9.23 -9.54
N SER A 92 2.26 -10.36 -9.77
CA SER A 92 1.22 -10.48 -10.79
C SER A 92 0.04 -9.54 -10.48
N PRO A 93 -0.80 -9.20 -11.46
CA PRO A 93 -2.04 -8.48 -11.19
C PRO A 93 -2.90 -9.16 -10.12
N SER A 94 -2.95 -10.50 -10.11
CA SER A 94 -3.68 -11.28 -9.11
C SER A 94 -3.10 -11.15 -7.71
N CYS A 95 -1.77 -11.06 -7.59
CA CYS A 95 -1.09 -10.82 -6.31
C CYS A 95 -1.41 -9.40 -5.79
N LEU A 96 -1.36 -8.41 -6.68
CA LEU A 96 -1.72 -7.04 -6.34
C LEU A 96 -3.19 -6.94 -5.90
N TRP A 97 -4.12 -7.67 -6.51
CA TRP A 97 -5.52 -7.71 -6.09
C TRP A 97 -5.71 -8.12 -4.63
N LEU A 98 -4.94 -9.08 -4.11
CA LEU A 98 -4.97 -9.43 -2.69
C LEU A 98 -4.60 -8.24 -1.81
N THR A 99 -3.55 -7.52 -2.23
CA THR A 99 -3.14 -6.26 -1.59
C THR A 99 -4.28 -5.25 -1.61
N HIS A 100 -5.03 -5.19 -2.72
CA HIS A 100 -6.22 -4.38 -2.88
C HIS A 100 -7.48 -4.89 -2.18
N GLY A 101 -7.41 -5.98 -1.42
CA GLY A 101 -8.58 -6.56 -0.74
C GLY A 101 -9.56 -7.28 -1.66
N LEU A 102 -9.12 -7.61 -2.87
CA LEU A 102 -9.89 -8.34 -3.87
C LEU A 102 -9.39 -9.79 -3.92
N PHE A 103 -10.32 -10.73 -4.00
CA PHE A 103 -9.96 -12.14 -4.16
C PHE A 103 -9.85 -12.50 -5.64
N PRO A 104 -8.69 -13.02 -6.10
CA PRO A 104 -8.53 -13.51 -7.46
C PRO A 104 -9.53 -14.62 -7.77
N VAL A 105 -10.11 -14.58 -8.97
CA VAL A 105 -11.13 -15.55 -9.40
C VAL A 105 -10.58 -16.97 -9.35
N ASP A 106 -9.35 -17.18 -9.83
CA ASP A 106 -8.73 -18.50 -9.89
C ASP A 106 -8.50 -19.09 -8.49
N LEU A 107 -8.11 -18.25 -7.52
CA LEU A 107 -7.98 -18.66 -6.12
C LEU A 107 -9.32 -19.14 -5.56
N VAL A 108 -10.38 -18.35 -5.75
CA VAL A 108 -11.72 -18.69 -5.23
C VAL A 108 -12.26 -19.93 -5.93
N GLN A 109 -12.13 -20.03 -7.25
CA GLN A 109 -12.57 -21.19 -8.02
C GLN A 109 -11.83 -22.47 -7.62
N TYR A 110 -10.51 -22.38 -7.44
CA TYR A 110 -9.71 -23.50 -6.98
C TYR A 110 -10.17 -23.99 -5.61
N LEU A 111 -10.29 -23.09 -4.64
CA LEU A 111 -10.74 -23.43 -3.28
C LEU A 111 -12.17 -24.00 -3.27
N CYS A 112 -13.06 -23.53 -4.14
CA CYS A 112 -14.45 -24.03 -4.24
C CYS A 112 -14.54 -25.50 -4.68
N LYS A 113 -13.47 -26.09 -5.26
CA LYS A 113 -13.41 -27.52 -5.55
C LYS A 113 -13.26 -28.37 -4.29
N HIS A 114 -12.79 -27.78 -3.19
CA HIS A 114 -12.40 -28.50 -1.97
C HIS A 114 -13.21 -28.07 -0.74
N PHE A 115 -13.66 -26.82 -0.68
CA PHE A 115 -14.29 -26.26 0.52
C PHE A 115 -15.61 -25.55 0.21
N PRO A 116 -16.56 -25.53 1.17
CA PRO A 116 -17.76 -24.71 1.06
C PRO A 116 -17.40 -23.21 0.97
N LYS A 117 -18.07 -22.49 0.07
CA LYS A 117 -17.87 -21.05 -0.17
C LYS A 117 -17.82 -20.21 1.11
N LYS A 118 -18.74 -20.48 2.06
CA LYS A 118 -18.77 -19.77 3.35
C LYS A 118 -17.45 -19.90 4.12
N LYS A 119 -16.88 -21.10 4.20
CA LYS A 119 -15.62 -21.38 4.91
C LYS A 119 -14.43 -20.74 4.21
N ILE A 120 -14.43 -20.74 2.88
CA ILE A 120 -13.40 -20.05 2.09
C ILE A 120 -13.36 -18.56 2.44
N PHE A 121 -14.50 -17.87 2.42
CA PHE A 121 -14.55 -16.45 2.74
C PHE A 121 -14.23 -16.16 4.21
N GLU A 122 -14.65 -17.01 5.15
CA GLU A 122 -14.27 -16.88 6.55
C GLU A 122 -12.73 -16.89 6.72
N VAL A 123 -12.06 -17.90 6.15
CA VAL A 123 -10.60 -18.04 6.23
C VAL A 123 -9.88 -16.90 5.51
N LEU A 124 -10.24 -16.65 4.25
CA LEU A 124 -9.57 -15.63 3.45
C LEU A 124 -9.75 -14.23 4.02
N THR A 125 -10.95 -13.86 4.47
CA THR A 125 -11.21 -12.51 5.02
C THR A 125 -10.49 -12.29 6.34
N SER A 126 -10.44 -13.31 7.21
CA SER A 126 -9.69 -13.24 8.47
C SER A 126 -8.22 -12.93 8.23
N HIS A 127 -7.57 -13.69 7.35
CA HIS A 127 -6.14 -13.53 7.07
C HIS A 127 -5.83 -12.30 6.23
N LEU A 128 -6.74 -11.92 5.32
CA LEU A 128 -6.62 -10.70 4.53
C LEU A 128 -6.62 -9.47 5.42
N SER A 129 -7.40 -9.52 6.51
CA SER A 129 -7.47 -8.39 7.44
C SER A 129 -6.14 -8.17 8.16
N ASN A 130 -5.51 -9.26 8.62
CA ASN A 130 -4.17 -9.20 9.20
C ASN A 130 -3.11 -8.75 8.18
N LEU A 131 -3.18 -9.22 6.92
CA LEU A 131 -2.31 -8.75 5.85
C LEU A 131 -2.41 -7.23 5.65
N HIS A 132 -3.63 -6.68 5.61
CA HIS A 132 -3.84 -5.23 5.44
C HIS A 132 -3.33 -4.42 6.62
N GLU A 133 -3.51 -4.90 7.84
CA GLU A 133 -2.96 -4.27 9.03
C GLU A 133 -1.43 -4.21 8.98
N GLN A 134 -0.78 -5.31 8.60
CA GLN A 134 0.68 -5.36 8.47
C GLN A 134 1.21 -4.49 7.33
N LEU A 135 0.55 -4.50 6.16
CA LEU A 135 0.88 -3.61 5.05
C LEU A 135 0.80 -2.14 5.47
N TYR A 136 -0.17 -1.81 6.32
CA TYR A 136 -0.30 -0.47 6.87
C TYR A 136 0.88 -0.11 7.77
N TRP A 137 1.14 -0.91 8.79
CA TRP A 137 2.15 -0.59 9.81
C TRP A 137 3.58 -0.70 9.28
N ASP A 138 3.86 -1.68 8.44
CA ASP A 138 5.24 -2.00 8.04
C ASP A 138 5.68 -1.26 6.78
N ILE A 139 4.73 -0.86 5.92
CA ILE A 139 5.04 -0.19 4.65
C ILE A 139 4.43 1.20 4.60
N TRP A 140 3.10 1.28 4.65
CA TRP A 140 2.41 2.55 4.43
C TRP A 140 2.82 3.60 5.45
N MET A 141 2.81 3.29 6.74
CA MET A 141 3.08 4.28 7.78
C MET A 141 4.50 4.85 7.73
N PRO A 142 5.57 4.02 7.73
CA PRO A 142 6.94 4.51 7.58
C PRO A 142 7.09 5.36 6.32
N ARG A 143 6.56 4.87 5.18
CA ARG A 143 6.58 5.63 3.94
C ARG A 143 5.91 7.00 4.07
N ASN A 144 4.77 7.11 4.77
CA ASN A 144 4.08 8.40 4.88
C ASN A 144 4.84 9.40 5.71
N VAL A 145 5.54 8.95 6.76
CA VAL A 145 6.45 9.81 7.52
C VAL A 145 7.52 10.38 6.59
N PHE A 146 8.20 9.54 5.81
CA PHE A 146 9.22 10.00 4.86
C PHE A 146 8.66 10.88 3.74
N PHE A 147 7.45 10.58 3.28
CA PHE A 147 6.79 11.36 2.23
C PHE A 147 6.53 12.79 2.68
N HIS A 148 6.06 12.97 3.92
CA HIS A 148 5.85 14.30 4.49
C HIS A 148 7.15 15.06 4.74
N LEU A 149 8.21 14.38 5.19
CA LEU A 149 9.53 15.01 5.36
C LEU A 149 10.08 15.52 4.02
N TRP A 150 10.03 14.67 2.98
CA TRP A 150 10.41 15.06 1.63
C TRP A 150 9.54 16.19 1.09
N LEU A 151 8.22 16.13 1.25
CA LEU A 151 7.32 17.17 0.75
C LEU A 151 7.61 18.53 1.41
N ASN A 152 7.93 18.54 2.70
CA ASN A 152 8.32 19.76 3.42
C ASN A 152 9.66 20.32 2.92
N SER A 153 10.61 19.46 2.52
CA SER A 153 11.87 19.92 1.93
C SER A 153 11.62 20.59 0.58
N GLN A 154 10.78 20.02 -0.27
CA GLN A 154 10.40 20.64 -1.55
C GLN A 154 9.80 22.02 -1.33
N ASN A 155 8.81 22.16 -0.44
CA ASN A 155 8.19 23.47 -0.17
C ASN A 155 9.18 24.51 0.36
N SER A 156 10.20 24.09 1.11
CA SER A 156 11.27 24.97 1.58
C SER A 156 12.17 25.44 0.44
N ASP A 157 12.50 24.55 -0.49
CA ASP A 157 13.26 24.89 -1.70
C ASP A 157 12.47 25.84 -2.61
N PHE A 158 11.17 25.57 -2.83
CA PHE A 158 10.29 26.45 -3.61
C PHE A 158 10.16 27.86 -3.01
N ALA A 159 10.07 27.97 -1.67
CA ALA A 159 10.04 29.27 -0.99
C ALA A 159 11.34 30.07 -1.19
N ASN A 160 12.50 29.40 -1.24
CA ASN A 160 13.80 30.03 -1.49
C ASN A 160 14.01 30.44 -2.96
N TYR A 161 13.45 29.70 -3.92
CA TYR A 161 13.47 30.09 -5.33
C TYR A 161 12.64 31.36 -5.59
N HIS A 162 11.49 31.50 -4.92
CA HIS A 162 10.62 32.68 -5.07
C HIS A 162 11.09 33.91 -4.28
N SER A 163 11.86 33.75 -3.19
CA SER A 163 12.45 34.89 -2.47
C SER A 163 13.66 35.52 -3.20
N SER A 164 14.24 34.80 -4.17
CA SER A 164 15.38 35.29 -4.97
C SER A 164 14.98 36.18 -6.15
N SER A 165 13.67 36.36 -6.39
CA SER A 165 13.13 37.18 -7.47
C SER A 165 12.08 38.15 -6.93
N SER A 166 12.42 39.45 -6.89
CA SER A 166 11.55 40.62 -6.67
C SER A 166 11.55 41.26 -5.27
N SER A 167 12.04 42.49 -5.28
CA SER A 167 11.92 43.64 -4.36
C SER A 167 10.66 43.79 -3.47
N LEU A 168 10.92 44.16 -2.21
CA LEU A 168 10.21 45.10 -1.30
C LEU A 168 8.68 44.95 -1.03
N SER A 169 8.39 44.65 0.25
CA SER A 169 7.22 45.06 1.10
C SER A 169 6.06 44.04 1.29
N PRO A 170 5.21 44.18 2.34
CA PRO A 170 5.52 43.83 3.73
C PRO A 170 4.58 42.74 4.32
N SER A 171 5.07 42.15 5.41
CA SER A 171 4.53 41.14 6.33
C SER A 171 3.01 40.96 6.45
N SER A 172 2.56 39.69 6.39
CA SER A 172 1.30 39.18 7.00
C SER A 172 1.41 37.66 7.25
N PRO A 173 0.64 37.10 8.19
CA PRO A 173 1.19 36.24 9.23
C PRO A 173 1.34 34.77 8.85
N LEU A 174 2.32 34.15 9.52
CA LEU A 174 2.59 32.73 9.58
C LEU A 174 1.31 31.94 9.92
N THR A 175 0.62 31.39 8.91
CA THR A 175 -0.36 30.34 9.15
C THR A 175 0.43 29.06 9.38
N THR A 176 0.68 28.76 10.66
CA THR A 176 1.14 27.45 11.11
C THR A 176 0.13 26.43 10.60
N PHE A 177 0.46 25.73 9.51
CA PHE A 177 -0.24 24.51 9.16
C PHE A 177 0.09 23.52 10.26
N SER A 178 -0.76 23.51 11.29
CA SER A 178 -0.92 22.36 12.17
C SER A 178 -1.19 21.19 11.25
N SER A 179 -0.17 20.35 11.04
CA SER A 179 -0.35 19.00 10.56
C SER A 179 -1.15 18.28 11.64
N SER A 180 -2.46 18.49 11.64
CA SER A 180 -3.38 17.62 12.35
C SER A 180 -3.20 16.23 11.74
N LEU A 181 -2.31 15.45 12.35
CA LEU A 181 -2.30 14.00 12.21
C LEU A 181 -3.73 13.56 12.47
N ALA A 182 -4.39 13.02 11.45
CA ALA A 182 -5.72 12.48 11.60
C ALA A 182 -5.62 11.28 12.55
N THR A 183 -5.90 11.47 13.83
CA THR A 183 -6.16 10.40 14.79
C THR A 183 -7.51 9.81 14.43
N VAL A 184 -7.50 8.84 13.52
CA VAL A 184 -8.66 8.04 13.19
C VAL A 184 -8.78 6.96 14.26
N SER A 185 -9.97 6.78 14.86
CA SER A 185 -10.17 5.76 15.90
C SER A 185 -9.84 4.35 15.38
N GLN A 186 -9.41 3.45 16.27
CA GLN A 186 -8.89 2.12 15.91
C GLN A 186 -9.83 1.30 14.98
N ASP A 187 -11.15 1.43 15.13
CA ASP A 187 -12.11 0.71 14.26
C ASP A 187 -12.39 1.41 12.91
N SER A 188 -12.14 2.72 12.85
CA SER A 188 -12.46 3.56 11.70
C SER A 188 -11.35 3.58 10.65
N TRP A 189 -10.09 3.47 11.07
CA TRP A 189 -8.95 3.55 10.14
C TRP A 189 -8.80 2.29 9.30
N PHE A 190 -9.02 1.10 9.89
CA PHE A 190 -8.94 -0.15 9.15
C PHE A 190 -9.94 -0.16 7.98
N SER A 191 -11.20 0.23 8.25
CA SER A 191 -12.22 0.42 7.23
C SER A 191 -11.85 1.48 6.19
N TRP A 192 -11.22 2.58 6.61
CA TRP A 192 -10.79 3.66 5.71
C TRP A 192 -9.61 3.28 4.82
N ILE A 193 -8.67 2.49 5.33
CA ILE A 193 -7.50 2.01 4.61
C ILE A 193 -7.88 0.89 3.67
N SER A 194 -8.62 -0.12 4.13
CA SER A 194 -9.18 -1.13 3.24
C SER A 194 -9.99 -0.45 2.14
N SER A 195 -10.85 0.53 2.45
CA SER A 195 -11.58 1.30 1.42
C SER A 195 -10.67 2.08 0.47
N SER A 196 -9.60 2.71 0.96
CA SER A 196 -8.67 3.49 0.15
C SER A 196 -7.75 2.63 -0.72
N ILE A 197 -7.40 1.44 -0.23
CA ILE A 197 -6.65 0.40 -0.93
C ILE A 197 -7.54 -0.25 -2.00
N ILE A 198 -8.78 -0.65 -1.65
CA ILE A 198 -9.76 -1.25 -2.57
C ILE A 198 -10.14 -0.29 -3.70
N ARG A 199 -10.38 0.99 -3.40
CA ARG A 199 -10.86 1.96 -4.40
C ARG A 199 -9.77 2.52 -5.31
N GLY A 200 -8.50 2.16 -5.12
CA GLY A 200 -7.40 2.61 -5.99
C GLY A 200 -7.26 4.14 -6.11
N GLY A 201 -7.83 4.89 -5.17
CA GLY A 201 -7.82 6.35 -5.17
C GLY A 201 -8.61 7.01 -6.31
N SER A 202 -9.87 7.37 -6.02
CA SER A 202 -10.64 8.35 -6.79
C SER A 202 -10.25 9.79 -6.45
#